data_AF-A0A4E9F7W3-F1
#
_entry.id   AF-A0A4E9F7W3-F1
#
_cell.length_a   1.000
_cell.length_b   1.000
_cell.length_c   1.000
_cell.angle_alpha   90.00
_cell.angle_beta   90.00
_cell.angle_gamma   90.00
#
_symmetry.space_group_name_H-M   'P 1'
#
loop_
_entity.id
_entity.type
_entity.pdbx_description
1 polymer ?
#
loop_
_entity_poly.entity_id
_entity_poly.type
_entity_poly.pdbx_seq_one_letter_code
_entity_poly.pdbx_strand_id
1 'polypeptide(L)'
;MEMSGTEEPVESIRELVLRTRAIQIPVPATHEVLAAVTPEEFHPADLGDLPEQLRRELQVPQAEPYTVVREQGNNNIVCGICSRQFGTLKGWRIHASRMHRQDGFCVRCGHYLVLPPGFTAAQRTAAVELHALDWCPRACAAVINERQVKRRRLDLVGREEDARHLFIPGQ
;
A
#
# COMPACT_ATOMS: atom_id res chain seq x y z
N MET A 1 10.04 41.58 -41.31
CA MET A 1 9.07 41.80 -40.22
C MET A 1 8.76 40.42 -39.67
N GLU A 2 9.41 40.03 -38.58
CA GLU A 2 9.23 38.72 -37.96
C GLU A 2 8.00 38.78 -37.06
N MET A 3 6.97 38.02 -37.42
CA MET A 3 5.77 37.82 -36.61
C MET A 3 6.07 36.67 -35.65
N SER A 4 6.45 36.99 -34.41
CA SER A 4 6.51 36.01 -33.32
C SER A 4 5.08 35.65 -32.91
N GLY A 5 4.51 34.66 -33.59
CA GLY A 5 3.24 34.04 -33.18
C GLY A 5 3.50 33.16 -31.97
N THR A 6 3.20 33.67 -30.78
CA THR A 6 3.03 32.84 -29.58
C THR A 6 1.76 32.02 -29.80
N GLU A 7 1.90 30.75 -30.20
CA GLU A 7 0.75 29.87 -30.34
C GLU A 7 0.15 29.61 -28.95
N GLU A 8 -1.07 30.09 -28.72
CA GLU A 8 -1.78 29.83 -27.47
C GLU A 8 -2.07 28.34 -27.33
N PRO A 9 -1.83 27.74 -26.15
CA PRO A 9 -2.06 26.33 -25.93
C PRO A 9 -3.54 26.01 -26.12
N VAL A 10 -3.84 25.05 -26.98
CA VAL A 10 -5.20 24.61 -27.26
C VAL A 10 -5.83 24.08 -25.97
N GLU A 11 -6.76 24.84 -25.40
CA GLU A 11 -7.54 24.43 -24.23
C GLU A 11 -8.75 23.59 -24.69
N SER A 12 -8.96 22.44 -24.04
CA SER A 12 -10.15 21.62 -24.24
C SER A 12 -11.11 21.83 -23.07
N ILE A 13 -12.39 22.08 -23.34
CA ILE A 13 -13.38 22.32 -22.28
C ILE A 13 -13.98 20.98 -21.86
N ARG A 14 -13.85 20.62 -20.58
CA ARG A 14 -14.59 19.49 -19.99
C ARG A 14 -15.82 20.00 -19.24
N GLU A 15 -16.97 19.47 -19.60
CA GLU A 15 -18.24 19.76 -18.92
C GLU A 15 -18.47 18.76 -17.78
N LEU A 16 -18.64 19.28 -16.57
CA LEU A 16 -19.07 18.52 -15.40
C LEU A 16 -20.54 18.82 -15.11
N VAL A 17 -21.41 17.85 -15.39
CA VAL A 17 -22.84 17.95 -15.09
C VAL A 17 -23.08 17.54 -13.65
N LEU A 18 -23.37 18.51 -12.78
CA LEU A 18 -23.83 18.29 -11.41
C LEU A 18 -25.36 18.36 -11.37
N ARG A 19 -25.96 17.79 -10.31
CA ARG A 19 -27.41 17.68 -10.16
C ARG A 19 -28.18 19.00 -10.34
N THR A 20 -27.57 20.15 -10.05
CA THR A 20 -28.21 21.49 -10.11
C THR A 20 -27.56 22.44 -11.11
N ARG A 21 -26.40 22.12 -11.69
CA ARG A 21 -25.69 22.98 -12.65
C ARG A 21 -24.63 22.21 -13.42
N ALA A 22 -24.34 22.65 -14.63
CA ALA A 22 -23.15 22.25 -15.37
C ALA A 22 -22.03 23.26 -15.14
N ILE A 23 -20.80 22.76 -14.94
CA ILE A 23 -19.59 23.59 -14.79
C ILE A 23 -18.66 23.23 -15.93
N GLN A 24 -18.22 24.24 -16.68
CA GLN A 24 -17.21 24.09 -17.74
C GLN A 24 -15.83 24.38 -17.16
N ILE A 25 -14.92 23.40 -17.26
CA ILE A 25 -13.55 23.52 -16.81
C ILE A 25 -12.63 23.54 -18.03
N PRO A 26 -11.84 24.60 -18.25
CA PRO A 26 -10.74 24.58 -19.20
C PRO A 26 -9.71 23.55 -18.72
N VAL A 27 -9.51 22.50 -19.51
CA VAL A 27 -8.48 21.52 -19.29
C VAL A 27 -7.41 21.76 -20.35
N PRO A 28 -6.21 22.21 -19.98
CA PRO A 28 -5.11 22.32 -20.93
C PRO A 28 -4.94 20.96 -21.60
N ALA A 29 -4.80 20.94 -22.93
CA ALA A 29 -4.60 19.71 -23.70
C ALA A 29 -3.17 19.17 -23.49
N THR A 30 -2.75 18.97 -22.25
CA THR A 30 -1.78 17.94 -21.92
C THR A 30 -2.49 16.61 -22.12
N HIS A 31 -2.59 16.19 -23.38
CA HIS A 31 -2.69 14.79 -23.74
C HIS A 31 -1.33 14.14 -23.42
N GLU A 32 -0.91 14.25 -22.15
CA GLU A 32 0.05 13.34 -21.58
C GLU A 32 -0.67 12.00 -21.63
N VAL A 33 -0.42 11.29 -22.73
CA VAL A 33 -0.45 9.83 -22.76
C VAL A 33 0.30 9.43 -21.51
N LEU A 34 -0.42 9.20 -20.42
CA LEU A 34 0.13 8.86 -19.13
C LEU A 34 1.02 7.67 -19.41
N ALA A 35 2.32 7.93 -19.54
CA ALA A 35 3.31 6.93 -19.87
C ALA A 35 3.05 5.82 -18.87
N ALA A 36 2.63 4.66 -19.35
CA ALA A 36 2.11 3.59 -18.52
C ALA A 36 3.16 3.32 -17.45
N VAL A 37 2.93 3.85 -16.23
CA VAL A 37 3.92 3.84 -15.16
C VAL A 37 4.21 2.38 -14.94
N THR A 38 5.42 1.97 -15.28
CA THR A 38 5.86 0.59 -15.10
C THR A 38 5.63 0.22 -13.65
N PRO A 39 4.79 -0.79 -13.37
CA PRO A 39 4.54 -1.19 -12.00
C PRO A 39 5.87 -1.50 -11.34
N GLU A 40 6.10 -0.87 -10.19
CA GLU A 40 7.30 -1.07 -9.39
C GLU A 40 7.44 -2.56 -9.04
N GLU A 41 8.65 -3.09 -9.04
CA GLU A 41 8.90 -4.47 -8.59
C GLU A 41 8.60 -4.58 -7.09
N PHE A 42 8.09 -5.74 -6.68
CA PHE A 42 7.81 -5.94 -5.27
C PHE A 42 9.09 -6.21 -4.50
N HIS A 43 9.36 -5.39 -3.49
CA HIS A 43 10.35 -5.71 -2.47
C HIS A 43 9.65 -5.85 -1.12
N PRO A 44 9.78 -6.97 -0.39
CA PRO A 44 9.33 -7.04 1.00
C PRO A 44 10.04 -6.00 1.86
N ALA A 45 9.42 -5.61 2.96
CA ALA A 45 10.04 -4.68 3.92
C ALA A 45 11.33 -5.29 4.49
N ASP A 46 12.37 -4.47 4.64
CA ASP A 46 13.50 -4.88 5.46
C ASP A 46 13.03 -5.02 6.92
N LEU A 47 13.49 -6.08 7.59
CA LEU A 47 13.22 -6.38 8.99
C LEU A 47 14.39 -6.00 9.91
N GLY A 48 15.45 -5.36 9.37
CA GLY A 48 16.64 -4.94 10.11
C GLY A 48 16.34 -4.06 11.33
N ASP A 49 15.43 -3.10 11.19
CA ASP A 49 15.05 -2.18 12.27
C ASP A 49 14.07 -2.78 13.28
N LEU A 50 13.45 -3.93 12.97
CA LEU A 50 12.50 -4.57 13.87
C LEU A 50 13.22 -5.19 15.09
N PRO A 51 12.71 -4.98 16.32
CA PRO A 51 13.13 -5.75 17.48
C PRO A 51 13.03 -7.25 17.24
N GLU A 52 13.99 -8.03 17.76
CA GLU A 52 14.09 -9.47 17.50
C GLU A 52 12.80 -10.24 17.81
N GLN A 53 12.08 -9.84 18.86
CA GLN A 53 10.81 -10.46 19.23
C GLN A 53 9.79 -10.35 18.09
N LEU A 54 9.61 -9.16 17.53
CA LEU A 54 8.67 -8.91 16.43
C LEU A 54 9.17 -9.51 15.11
N ARG A 55 10.50 -9.56 14.91
CA ARG A 55 11.08 -10.21 13.74
C ARG A 55 10.75 -11.70 13.69
N ARG A 56 10.77 -12.39 14.83
CA ARG A 56 10.40 -13.82 14.93
C ARG A 56 8.93 -14.10 14.62
N GLU A 57 8.07 -13.09 14.71
CA GLU A 57 6.65 -13.19 14.39
C GLU A 57 6.36 -13.03 12.89
N LEU A 58 7.38 -12.77 12.07
CA LEU A 58 7.26 -12.63 10.62
C LEU A 58 8.05 -13.70 9.87
N GLN A 59 7.46 -14.16 8.78
CA GLN A 59 8.08 -15.04 7.80
C GLN A 59 8.11 -14.34 6.44
N VAL A 60 9.30 -14.32 5.84
CA VAL A 60 9.51 -13.84 4.47
C VAL A 60 8.85 -14.82 3.49
N PRO A 61 8.03 -14.36 2.54
CA PRO A 61 7.48 -15.24 1.50
C PRO A 61 8.60 -15.89 0.71
N GLN A 62 8.46 -17.19 0.42
CA GLN A 62 9.41 -17.90 -0.45
C GLN A 62 9.26 -17.52 -1.92
N ALA A 63 8.06 -17.09 -2.32
CA ALA A 63 7.75 -16.63 -3.66
C ALA A 63 7.38 -15.14 -3.63
N GLU A 64 7.65 -14.45 -4.73
CA GLU A 64 7.25 -13.05 -4.90
C GLU A 64 5.72 -12.92 -4.81
N PRO A 65 5.18 -12.01 -3.97
CA PRO A 65 3.74 -11.82 -3.82
C PRO A 65 3.02 -11.39 -5.10
N TYR A 66 3.74 -10.74 -6.02
CA TYR A 66 3.31 -10.56 -7.40
C TYR A 66 4.48 -10.50 -8.36
N THR A 67 4.19 -10.76 -9.62
CA THR A 67 5.08 -10.54 -10.75
C THR A 67 4.44 -9.58 -11.75
N VAL A 68 5.27 -8.84 -12.48
CA VAL A 68 4.83 -7.93 -13.55
C VAL A 68 5.12 -8.59 -14.89
N VAL A 69 4.07 -8.95 -15.61
CA VAL A 69 4.13 -9.55 -16.94
C VAL A 69 3.84 -8.47 -17.99
N ARG A 70 4.75 -8.30 -18.95
CA ARG A 70 4.61 -7.31 -20.03
C ARG A 70 4.15 -8.02 -21.30
N GLU A 71 2.89 -7.82 -21.68
CA GLU A 71 2.31 -8.40 -22.89
C GLU A 71 1.76 -7.29 -23.79
N GLN A 72 2.26 -7.21 -25.02
CA GLN A 72 1.71 -6.34 -26.08
C GLN A 72 1.55 -4.86 -25.68
N GLY A 73 2.46 -4.34 -24.84
CA GLY A 73 2.42 -2.96 -24.35
C GLY A 73 1.58 -2.74 -23.08
N ASN A 74 0.85 -3.76 -22.63
CA ASN A 74 0.11 -3.74 -21.38
C ASN A 74 0.90 -4.45 -20.27
N ASN A 75 0.99 -3.81 -19.10
CA ASN A 75 1.60 -4.40 -17.92
C ASN A 75 0.50 -5.08 -17.09
N ASN A 76 0.53 -6.40 -17.01
CA ASN A 76 -0.34 -7.18 -16.14
C ASN A 76 0.41 -7.54 -14.86
N ILE A 77 -0.26 -7.42 -13.72
CA ILE A 77 0.26 -7.82 -12.42
C ILE A 77 -0.40 -9.12 -12.03
N VAL A 78 0.40 -10.16 -11.85
CA VAL A 78 -0.06 -11.50 -11.51
C VAL A 78 0.21 -11.73 -10.02
N CYS A 79 -0.83 -12.07 -9.27
CA CYS A 79 -0.67 -12.44 -7.86
C CYS A 79 0.10 -13.75 -7.75
N GLY A 80 1.25 -13.76 -7.09
CA GLY A 80 2.08 -14.96 -6.92
C GLY A 80 1.46 -16.00 -5.98
N ILE A 81 0.43 -15.63 -5.21
CA ILE A 81 -0.21 -16.50 -4.22
C ILE A 81 -1.39 -17.28 -4.85
N CYS A 82 -2.18 -16.65 -5.71
CA CYS A 82 -3.38 -17.28 -6.32
C CYS A 82 -3.52 -17.10 -7.83
N SER A 83 -2.47 -16.59 -8.51
CA SER A 83 -2.40 -16.42 -9.98
C SER A 83 -3.44 -15.50 -10.60
N ARG A 84 -4.21 -14.73 -9.81
CA ARG A 84 -5.14 -13.72 -10.34
C ARG A 84 -4.40 -12.55 -10.95
N GLN A 85 -4.93 -12.02 -12.06
CA GLN A 85 -4.31 -10.93 -12.81
C GLN A 85 -5.02 -9.60 -12.59
N PHE A 86 -4.26 -8.51 -12.64
CA PHE A 86 -4.72 -7.15 -12.45
C PHE A 86 -4.02 -6.21 -13.43
N GLY A 87 -4.76 -5.27 -14.03
CA GLY A 87 -4.15 -4.23 -14.87
C GLY A 87 -3.46 -3.12 -14.06
N THR A 88 -3.59 -3.09 -12.74
CA THR A 88 -2.98 -2.05 -11.88
C THR A 88 -2.52 -2.60 -10.54
N LEU A 89 -1.46 -1.99 -9.99
CA LEU A 89 -0.92 -2.36 -8.67
C LEU A 89 -1.91 -2.04 -7.55
N LYS A 90 -2.69 -0.98 -7.71
CA LYS A 90 -3.81 -0.65 -6.82
C LYS A 90 -4.83 -1.79 -6.77
N GLY A 91 -5.21 -2.35 -7.92
CA GLY A 91 -6.12 -3.49 -8.01
C GLY A 91 -5.57 -4.72 -7.27
N TRP A 92 -4.30 -5.06 -7.52
CA TRP A 92 -3.63 -6.15 -6.81
C TRP A 92 -3.58 -5.91 -5.28
N ARG A 93 -3.22 -4.71 -4.82
CA ARG A 93 -3.16 -4.37 -3.38
C ARG A 93 -4.52 -4.56 -2.70
N ILE A 94 -5.62 -4.11 -3.34
CA ILE A 94 -6.98 -4.31 -2.81
C ILE A 94 -7.29 -5.80 -2.70
N HIS A 95 -7.00 -6.56 -3.75
CA HIS A 95 -7.19 -8.01 -3.76
C HIS A 95 -6.40 -8.71 -2.65
N ALA A 96 -5.09 -8.51 -2.57
CA ALA A 96 -4.24 -9.14 -1.57
C ALA A 96 -4.67 -8.75 -0.16
N SER A 97 -5.06 -7.49 0.05
CA SER A 97 -5.55 -7.01 1.34
C SER A 97 -6.84 -7.70 1.79
N ARG A 98 -7.66 -8.23 0.87
CA ARG A 98 -8.94 -8.88 1.17
C ARG A 98 -8.82 -10.40 1.21
N MET A 99 -8.11 -10.96 0.23
CA MET A 99 -8.06 -12.41 -0.01
C MET A 99 -6.96 -13.11 0.77
N HIS A 100 -5.80 -12.47 0.95
CA HIS A 100 -4.63 -13.10 1.58
C HIS A 100 -4.45 -12.70 3.04
N ARG A 101 -5.26 -11.75 3.53
CA ARG A 101 -5.28 -11.37 4.95
C ARG A 101 -5.66 -12.55 5.85
N GLN A 102 -6.62 -13.38 5.41
CA GLN A 102 -7.01 -14.60 6.13
C GLN A 102 -5.93 -15.70 6.11
N ASP A 103 -4.94 -15.58 5.22
CA ASP A 103 -3.78 -16.47 5.13
C ASP A 103 -2.64 -15.99 6.03
N GLY A 104 -2.82 -14.88 6.75
CA GLY A 104 -1.78 -14.26 7.56
C GLY A 104 -0.85 -13.30 6.79
N PHE A 105 -1.16 -12.97 5.54
CA PHE A 105 -0.30 -12.10 4.71
C PHE A 105 -0.59 -10.62 4.93
N CYS A 106 0.46 -9.84 5.22
CA CYS A 106 0.40 -8.39 5.28
C CYS A 106 0.82 -7.75 3.94
N VAL A 107 -0.16 -7.21 3.20
CA VAL A 107 0.08 -6.54 1.91
C VAL A 107 1.02 -5.32 1.98
N ARG A 108 1.18 -4.73 3.17
CA ARG A 108 2.02 -3.54 3.37
C ARG A 108 3.50 -3.89 3.44
N CYS A 109 3.86 -4.82 4.34
CA CYS A 109 5.25 -5.23 4.53
C CYS A 109 5.66 -6.40 3.65
N GLY A 110 4.71 -7.14 3.07
CA GLY A 110 5.01 -8.32 2.25
C GLY A 110 5.32 -9.58 3.03
N HIS A 111 5.03 -9.65 4.32
CA HIS A 111 5.38 -10.82 5.14
C HIS A 111 4.13 -11.59 5.55
N TYR A 112 4.33 -12.88 5.82
CA TYR A 112 3.36 -13.69 6.55
C TYR A 112 3.62 -13.56 8.04
N LEU A 113 2.55 -13.49 8.82
CA LEU A 113 2.65 -13.66 10.27
C LEU A 113 2.85 -15.14 10.58
N VAL A 114 3.73 -15.43 11.55
CA VAL A 114 3.85 -16.75 12.15
C VAL A 114 2.70 -16.91 13.14
N LEU A 115 1.65 -17.63 12.71
CA LEU A 115 0.40 -17.77 13.46
C LEU A 115 0.22 -19.19 14.00
N PRO A 116 -0.46 -19.36 15.15
CA PRO A 116 -0.80 -20.69 15.64
C PRO A 116 -1.65 -21.48 14.61
N PRO A 117 -1.38 -22.78 14.42
CA PRO A 117 -2.05 -23.58 13.38
C PRO A 117 -3.57 -23.67 13.57
N GLY A 118 -4.03 -23.62 14.83
CA GLY A 118 -5.45 -23.69 15.19
C GLY A 118 -6.25 -22.41 14.97
N PHE A 119 -5.63 -21.32 14.49
CA PHE A 119 -6.39 -20.09 14.23
C PHE A 119 -7.44 -20.31 13.15
N THR A 120 -8.60 -19.69 13.32
CA THR A 120 -9.62 -19.54 12.28
C THR A 120 -9.24 -18.45 11.28
N ALA A 121 -9.88 -18.42 10.10
CA ALA A 121 -9.68 -17.34 9.13
C ALA A 121 -9.93 -15.94 9.74
N ALA A 122 -10.94 -15.81 10.60
CA ALA A 122 -11.25 -14.57 11.31
C ALA A 122 -10.15 -14.18 12.30
N GLN A 123 -9.61 -15.13 13.07
CA GLN A 123 -8.48 -14.88 13.98
C GLN A 123 -7.20 -14.50 13.22
N ARG A 124 -6.90 -15.16 12.10
CA ARG A 124 -5.77 -14.78 11.24
C ARG A 124 -5.93 -13.37 10.69
N THR A 125 -7.14 -13.04 10.25
CA THR A 125 -7.49 -11.71 9.76
C THR A 125 -7.26 -10.65 10.85
N ALA A 126 -7.78 -10.89 12.05
CA ALA A 126 -7.60 -9.99 13.20
C ALA A 126 -6.12 -9.83 13.58
N ALA A 127 -5.33 -10.91 13.54
CA ALA A 127 -3.90 -10.85 13.83
C ALA A 127 -3.15 -9.98 12.80
N VAL A 128 -3.47 -10.09 11.51
CA VAL A 128 -2.88 -9.23 10.47
C VAL A 128 -3.29 -7.77 10.65
N GLU A 129 -4.53 -7.50 11.07
CA GLU A 129 -5.01 -6.15 11.35
C GLU A 129 -4.28 -5.52 12.54
N LEU A 130 -4.11 -6.27 13.64
CA LEU A 130 -3.30 -5.84 14.78
C LEU A 130 -1.86 -5.58 14.36
N HIS A 131 -1.23 -6.48 13.62
CA HIS A 131 0.12 -6.25 13.07
C HIS A 131 0.18 -4.96 12.24
N ALA A 132 -0.77 -4.75 11.32
CA ALA A 132 -0.80 -3.56 10.48
C ALA A 132 -0.90 -2.27 11.30
N LEU A 133 -1.60 -2.28 12.42
CA LEU A 133 -1.83 -1.13 13.30
C LEU A 133 -0.71 -0.90 14.31
N ASP A 134 -0.20 -1.95 14.95
CA ASP A 134 0.72 -1.80 16.08
C ASP A 134 2.19 -1.83 15.65
N TRP A 135 2.58 -2.66 14.67
CA TRP A 135 4.01 -2.86 14.43
C TRP A 135 4.49 -3.20 13.02
N CYS A 136 3.62 -3.16 11.99
CA CYS A 136 4.06 -3.28 10.60
C CYS A 136 5.12 -2.21 10.25
N PRO A 137 6.30 -2.59 9.68
CA PRO A 137 7.36 -1.64 9.36
C PRO A 137 6.98 -0.65 8.25
N ARG A 138 6.14 -1.08 7.31
CA ARG A 138 5.61 -0.26 6.21
C ARG A 138 4.21 0.29 6.47
N ALA A 139 3.90 0.61 7.73
CA ALA A 139 2.65 1.29 8.02
C ALA A 139 2.64 2.67 7.37
N CYS A 140 1.45 3.20 7.06
CA CYS A 140 1.37 4.56 6.52
C CYS A 140 1.67 5.59 7.62
N ALA A 141 2.05 6.80 7.23
CA ALA A 141 2.40 7.89 8.16
C ALA A 141 1.32 8.15 9.22
N ALA A 142 0.04 8.06 8.86
CA ALA A 142 -1.07 8.20 9.81
C ALA A 142 -0.98 7.16 10.95
N VAL A 143 -0.78 5.88 10.61
CA VAL A 143 -0.64 4.80 11.61
C VAL A 143 0.64 4.99 12.43
N ILE A 144 1.75 5.40 11.82
CA ILE A 144 2.98 5.68 12.56
C ILE A 144 2.79 6.82 13.56
N ASN A 145 2.10 7.89 13.18
CA ASN A 145 1.78 9.00 14.09
C ASN A 145 0.89 8.54 15.24
N GLU A 146 -0.12 7.70 14.96
CA GLU A 146 -0.97 7.11 16.00
C GLU A 146 -0.16 6.26 16.98
N ARG A 147 0.77 5.43 16.50
CA ARG A 147 1.68 4.65 17.36
C ARG A 147 2.53 5.55 18.25
N GLN A 148 3.12 6.61 17.69
CA GLN A 148 3.91 7.56 18.49
C GLN A 148 3.08 8.22 19.59
N VAL A 149 1.83 8.63 19.30
CA VAL A 149 0.93 9.21 20.30
C VAL A 149 0.56 8.18 21.36
N LYS A 150 0.20 6.96 20.95
CA LYS A 150 -0.17 5.87 21.86
C LYS A 150 1.00 5.47 22.76
N ARG A 151 2.21 5.36 22.21
CA ARG A 151 3.45 5.06 22.96
C ARG A 151 3.72 6.14 24.00
N ARG A 152 3.75 7.42 23.61
CA ARG A 152 3.89 8.54 24.54
C ARG A 152 2.87 8.50 25.68
N ARG A 153 1.61 8.17 25.37
CA ARG A 153 0.56 8.05 26.40
C ARG A 153 0.83 6.90 27.37
N LEU A 154 1.27 5.75 26.88
CA LEU A 154 1.61 4.59 27.71
C LEU A 154 2.82 4.85 28.60
N ASP A 155 3.85 5.50 28.06
CA ASP A 155 5.04 5.90 28.83
C ASP A 155 4.67 6.85 29.98
N LEU A 156 3.76 7.80 29.74
CA LEU A 156 3.28 8.74 30.78
C LEU A 156 2.49 8.07 31.92
N VAL A 157 1.90 6.90 31.69
CA VAL A 157 1.13 6.16 32.72
C VAL A 157 1.89 4.95 33.27
N GLY A 158 3.19 4.83 33.01
CA GLY A 158 4.03 3.72 33.51
C GLY A 158 3.65 2.36 32.91
N ARG A 159 3.23 2.34 31.64
CA ARG A 159 2.90 1.12 30.89
C ARG A 159 3.89 0.89 29.75
N GLU A 160 5.18 0.97 30.05
CA GLU A 160 6.26 0.89 29.06
C GLU A 160 6.28 -0.46 28.33
N GLU A 161 5.89 -1.55 28.98
CA GLU A 161 5.83 -2.89 28.36
C GLU A 161 4.81 -2.95 27.23
N ASP A 162 3.62 -2.36 27.42
CA ASP A 162 2.62 -2.25 26.36
C ASP A 162 3.12 -1.36 25.23
N ALA A 163 3.89 -0.33 25.57
CA ALA A 163 4.48 0.60 24.63
C ALA A 163 5.52 -0.06 23.71
N ARG A 164 6.24 -1.08 24.18
CA ARG A 164 7.24 -1.85 23.40
C ARG A 164 6.65 -2.61 22.22
N HIS A 165 5.36 -2.95 22.26
CA HIS A 165 4.67 -3.61 21.16
C HIS A 165 4.34 -2.65 19.99
N LEU A 166 4.52 -1.33 20.20
CA LEU A 166 4.29 -0.31 19.19
C LEU A 166 5.59 0.04 18.46
N PHE A 167 5.81 -0.57 17.30
CA PHE A 167 7.01 -0.34 16.50
C PHE A 167 6.90 0.95 15.69
N ILE A 168 7.90 1.82 15.85
CA ILE A 168 8.05 3.10 15.14
C ILE A 168 9.41 3.04 14.41
N PRO A 169 9.43 3.01 13.06
CA PRO A 169 10.69 2.95 12.31
C PRO A 169 11.59 4.17 12.59
N GLY A 170 12.90 3.93 12.73
CA GLY A 170 13.91 4.98 12.91
C GLY A 170 14.00 5.60 14.32
N GLN A 171 13.27 5.07 15.30
CA GLN A 171 13.45 5.36 16.73
C GLN A 171 14.10 4.17 17.43
#